data_AF-V4HKF9-F1
#
_entry.id   AF-V4HKF9-F1
#
_cell.length_a   1.000
_cell.length_b   1.000
_cell.length_c   1.000
_cell.angle_alpha   90.00
_cell.angle_beta   90.00
_cell.angle_gamma   90.00
#
_symmetry.space_group_name_H-M   'P 1'
#
loop_
_entity.id
_entity.type
_entity.pdbx_description
1 polymer ?
#
loop_
_entity_poly.entity_id
_entity_poly.type
_entity_poly.pdbx_seq_one_letter_code
_entity_poly.pdbx_strand_id
1 'polypeptide(L)'
;MTRVIHTGDTHIGYRQYHSPDRRADFLDAFERVVADATEEGVDAVVHAGDLFHDRRPELPDLLGTLSALRELDDAGVPFLAVVGNHESARGGQWLDLFESLGLATRLGSDPVVVGETAFYGLDHVPASRRDGLDYEFTPHDAAHAALVSHGLFEPFTHGEWDTEHVLESATVDFDAMLLGDNHTADTAEVSGTWVTYCGSTERASASERDGRGYNLVTFGGDDGVDIRRRALDTRPFVFVDAELGPGEGVERVRDRVRERDVEGAVVVVEVTGEGDPVAPAAIEEFAAERGALIARVKDRREVESSADVSVDFADPDAAVRERVSDLGLSTVARDVDDVVRGDDADANVRDEVKRRLDERLDDPDAFLAATERASATDRDGTDDADDDTAEDDTDADEATDDGTADGAPADGAGGDAPVADPGEGDDADGVPADGTADGSDVGADADAAGTDAADRTDDDTQATMGEYR
;
A
#
# COMPACT_ATOMS: atom_id res chain seq x y z
N MET A 1 31.16 -3.61 -20.54
CA MET A 1 30.64 -3.52 -19.16
C MET A 1 29.44 -2.60 -19.20
N THR A 2 28.36 -2.99 -18.52
CA THR A 2 27.12 -2.20 -18.40
C THR A 2 26.96 -1.82 -16.94
N ARG A 3 26.79 -0.55 -16.61
CA ARG A 3 26.61 -0.06 -15.24
C ARG A 3 25.25 0.60 -15.09
N VAL A 4 24.43 0.12 -14.17
CA VAL A 4 23.06 0.59 -13.95
C VAL A 4 22.81 0.92 -12.49
N ILE A 5 21.88 1.84 -12.24
CA ILE A 5 21.29 2.00 -10.91
C ILE A 5 20.09 1.05 -10.81
N HIS A 6 20.09 0.19 -9.80
CA HIS A 6 18.95 -0.60 -9.37
C HIS A 6 18.31 0.10 -8.16
N THR A 7 17.09 0.59 -8.35
CA THR A 7 16.24 1.26 -7.36
C THR A 7 14.81 0.70 -7.43
N GLY A 8 13.93 1.10 -6.54
CA GLY A 8 12.59 0.53 -6.36
C GLY A 8 11.95 1.09 -5.10
N ASP A 9 10.68 0.77 -4.87
CA ASP A 9 9.97 1.11 -3.62
C ASP A 9 10.09 2.59 -3.27
N THR A 10 9.89 3.44 -4.28
CA THR A 10 10.02 4.89 -4.16
C THR A 10 8.79 5.51 -3.51
N HIS A 11 7.61 4.92 -3.70
CA HIS A 11 6.37 5.33 -3.03
C HIS A 11 6.07 6.84 -3.15
N ILE A 12 6.29 7.42 -4.33
CA ILE A 12 5.99 8.85 -4.57
C ILE A 12 4.52 9.10 -4.27
N GLY A 13 4.25 10.19 -3.56
CA GLY A 13 2.92 10.57 -3.09
C GLY A 13 2.58 10.07 -1.69
N TYR A 14 3.40 9.21 -1.07
CA TYR A 14 3.11 8.72 0.27
C TYR A 14 3.14 9.82 1.32
N ARG A 15 1.96 10.14 1.87
CA ARG A 15 1.81 11.14 2.93
C ARG A 15 1.99 10.52 4.31
N GLN A 16 3.19 10.01 4.58
CA GLN A 16 3.53 9.40 5.87
C GLN A 16 3.20 10.33 7.05
N TYR A 17 2.49 9.82 8.05
CA TYR A 17 2.02 10.59 9.22
C TYR A 17 1.12 11.79 8.88
N HIS A 18 0.46 11.76 7.72
CA HIS A 18 -0.34 12.87 7.17
C HIS A 18 0.46 14.17 6.95
N SER A 19 1.79 14.09 6.85
CA SER A 19 2.65 15.26 6.67
C SER A 19 2.89 15.56 5.18
N PRO A 20 2.60 16.80 4.71
CA PRO A 20 2.95 17.21 3.35
C PRO A 20 4.46 17.26 3.14
N ASP A 21 5.25 17.60 4.16
CA ASP A 21 6.72 17.57 4.10
C ASP A 21 7.22 16.14 3.87
N ARG A 22 6.64 15.14 4.56
CA ARG A 22 6.99 13.73 4.32
C ARG A 22 6.67 13.29 2.91
N ARG A 23 5.54 13.71 2.35
CA ARG A 23 5.20 13.42 0.95
C ARG A 23 6.22 13.99 -0.03
N ALA A 24 6.70 15.21 0.22
CA ALA A 24 7.76 15.82 -0.59
C ALA A 24 9.05 15.01 -0.51
N ASP A 25 9.42 14.50 0.67
CA ASP A 25 10.66 13.73 0.85
C ASP A 25 10.75 12.48 -0.05
N PHE A 26 9.63 11.79 -0.32
CA PHE A 26 9.63 10.62 -1.22
C PHE A 26 9.96 11.01 -2.67
N LEU A 27 9.44 12.16 -3.13
CA LEU A 27 9.79 12.69 -4.44
C LEU A 27 11.25 13.19 -4.46
N ASP A 28 11.67 13.93 -3.44
CA ASP A 28 13.04 14.46 -3.31
C ASP A 28 14.07 13.32 -3.30
N ALA A 29 13.76 12.19 -2.64
CA ALA A 29 14.61 11.01 -2.63
C ALA A 29 14.77 10.40 -4.03
N PHE A 30 13.68 10.32 -4.81
CA PHE A 30 13.72 9.86 -6.20
C PHE A 30 14.53 10.81 -7.10
N GLU A 31 14.29 12.12 -6.97
CA GLU A 31 15.04 13.13 -7.71
C GLU A 31 16.54 13.07 -7.39
N ARG A 32 16.91 12.71 -6.16
CA ARG A 32 18.31 12.44 -5.78
C ARG A 32 18.91 11.25 -6.53
N VAL A 33 18.15 10.16 -6.67
CA VAL A 33 18.59 8.99 -7.47
C VAL A 33 18.80 9.39 -8.93
N VAL A 34 17.90 10.20 -9.49
CA VAL A 34 18.01 10.71 -10.87
C VAL A 34 19.23 11.61 -11.06
N ALA A 35 19.48 12.51 -10.11
CA ALA A 35 20.65 13.38 -10.12
C ALA A 35 21.95 12.55 -10.07
N ASP A 36 22.03 11.57 -9.17
CA ASP A 36 23.17 10.66 -9.06
C ASP A 36 23.37 9.85 -10.36
N ALA A 37 22.29 9.34 -10.96
CA ALA A 37 22.36 8.61 -12.23
C ALA A 37 23.00 9.44 -13.35
N THR A 38 22.58 10.70 -13.43
CA THR A 38 23.04 11.67 -14.43
C THR A 38 24.49 12.10 -14.17
N GLU A 39 24.88 12.33 -12.91
CA GLU A 39 26.24 12.71 -12.54
C GLU A 39 27.23 11.55 -12.73
N GLU A 40 26.86 10.33 -12.35
CA GLU A 40 27.69 9.13 -12.49
C GLU A 40 27.76 8.61 -13.93
N GLY A 41 26.87 9.07 -14.81
CA GLY A 41 26.79 8.65 -16.21
C GLY A 41 26.57 7.14 -16.35
N VAL A 42 25.56 6.62 -15.65
CA VAL A 42 25.16 5.21 -15.73
C VAL A 42 24.47 4.92 -17.07
N ASP A 43 24.50 3.66 -17.50
CA ASP A 43 23.92 3.24 -18.78
C ASP A 43 22.39 3.11 -18.73
N ALA A 44 21.80 2.95 -17.54
CA ALA A 44 20.36 2.95 -17.30
C ALA A 44 20.03 3.14 -15.81
N VAL A 45 18.79 3.58 -15.54
CA VAL A 45 18.12 3.41 -14.25
C VAL A 45 17.10 2.29 -14.37
N VAL A 46 17.16 1.32 -13.47
CA VAL A 46 16.29 0.15 -13.39
C VAL A 46 15.45 0.25 -12.12
N HIS A 47 14.15 0.45 -12.26
CA HIS A 47 13.20 0.59 -11.15
C HIS A 47 12.36 -0.68 -10.96
N ALA A 48 12.56 -1.36 -9.84
CA ALA A 48 11.96 -2.66 -9.54
C ALA A 48 10.53 -2.57 -8.98
N GLY A 49 9.69 -1.69 -9.53
CA GLY A 49 8.29 -1.49 -9.10
C GLY A 49 8.09 -0.57 -7.88
N ASP A 50 6.84 -0.22 -7.62
CA ASP A 50 6.37 0.72 -6.59
C ASP A 50 6.96 2.13 -6.71
N LEU A 51 6.89 2.70 -7.92
CA LEU A 51 7.24 4.10 -8.15
C LEU A 51 6.27 5.04 -7.43
N PHE A 52 4.97 4.72 -7.44
CA PHE A 52 3.94 5.46 -6.71
C PHE A 52 3.37 4.65 -5.56
N HIS A 53 3.05 5.34 -4.47
CA HIS A 53 2.39 4.73 -3.33
C HIS A 53 0.92 4.38 -3.60
N ASP A 54 0.23 5.26 -4.31
CA ASP A 54 -1.19 5.12 -4.60
C ASP A 54 -1.43 4.77 -6.07
N ARG A 55 -2.49 4.00 -6.32
CA ARG A 55 -3.00 3.75 -7.69
C ARG A 55 -3.46 5.01 -8.40
N ARG A 56 -3.69 6.10 -7.65
CA ARG A 56 -4.15 7.40 -8.12
C ARG A 56 -3.26 8.50 -7.51
N PRO A 57 -1.99 8.59 -7.92
CA PRO A 57 -1.10 9.68 -7.50
C PRO A 57 -1.73 11.03 -7.86
N GLU A 58 -1.45 12.05 -7.06
CA GLU A 58 -1.98 13.37 -7.34
C GLU A 58 -1.13 14.10 -8.39
N LEU A 59 -1.64 15.23 -8.87
CA LEU A 59 -0.99 16.00 -9.92
C LEU A 59 0.46 16.45 -9.59
N PRO A 60 0.79 16.92 -8.36
CA PRO A 60 2.16 17.28 -8.03
C PRO A 60 3.14 16.10 -8.16
N ASP A 61 2.72 14.91 -7.73
CA ASP A 61 3.53 13.70 -7.78
C ASP A 61 3.82 13.32 -9.24
N LEU A 62 2.79 13.32 -10.08
CA LEU A 62 2.92 13.04 -11.51
C LEU A 62 3.82 14.04 -12.24
N LEU A 63 3.69 15.33 -11.94
CA LEU A 63 4.52 16.37 -12.56
C LEU A 63 5.98 16.31 -12.09
N GLY A 64 6.20 15.98 -10.82
CA GLY A 64 7.53 15.73 -10.25
C GLY A 64 8.21 14.56 -10.95
N THR A 65 7.57 13.39 -10.97
CA THR A 65 8.07 12.20 -11.67
C THR A 65 8.33 12.48 -13.14
N LEU A 66 7.40 13.17 -13.84
CA LEU A 66 7.59 13.55 -15.24
C LEU A 66 8.84 14.42 -15.45
N SER A 67 9.13 15.32 -14.52
CA SER A 67 10.29 16.21 -14.59
C SER A 67 11.58 15.42 -14.36
N ALA A 68 11.60 14.53 -13.35
CA ALA A 68 12.73 13.66 -13.06
C ALA A 68 13.05 12.70 -14.24
N LEU A 69 12.02 12.09 -14.85
CA LEU A 69 12.22 11.21 -16.01
C LEU A 69 12.71 11.97 -17.25
N ARG A 70 12.30 13.23 -17.44
CA ARG A 70 12.85 14.07 -18.51
C ARG A 70 14.31 14.42 -18.30
N GLU A 71 14.75 14.59 -17.06
CA GLU A 71 16.16 14.82 -16.75
C GLU A 71 17.02 13.62 -17.16
N LEU A 72 16.55 12.40 -16.88
CA LEU A 72 17.18 11.16 -17.36
C LEU A 72 17.21 11.10 -18.90
N ASP A 73 16.09 11.40 -19.57
CA ASP A 73 15.99 11.39 -21.04
C ASP A 73 16.93 12.42 -21.68
N ASP A 74 16.99 13.64 -21.14
CA ASP A 74 17.90 14.71 -21.58
C ASP A 74 19.38 14.32 -21.41
N ALA A 75 19.69 13.52 -20.38
CA ALA A 75 21.01 12.94 -20.15
C ALA A 75 21.31 11.70 -21.01
N GLY A 76 20.32 11.17 -21.73
CA GLY A 76 20.43 9.94 -22.51
C GLY A 76 20.49 8.67 -21.66
N VAL A 77 19.99 8.71 -20.43
CA VAL A 77 19.93 7.58 -19.50
C VAL A 77 18.53 6.96 -19.55
N PRO A 78 18.33 5.77 -20.15
CA PRO A 78 17.01 5.14 -20.20
C PRO A 78 16.52 4.72 -18.82
N PHE A 79 15.22 4.91 -18.58
CA PHE A 79 14.51 4.42 -17.40
C PHE A 79 13.75 3.14 -17.74
N LEU A 80 14.18 2.02 -17.14
CA LEU A 80 13.59 0.70 -17.30
C LEU A 80 12.84 0.35 -16.02
N ALA A 81 11.62 -0.18 -16.09
CA ALA A 81 10.86 -0.50 -14.89
C ALA A 81 9.91 -1.69 -15.04
N VAL A 82 9.57 -2.30 -13.91
CA VAL A 82 8.42 -3.21 -13.76
C VAL A 82 7.35 -2.55 -12.90
N VAL A 83 6.15 -3.10 -12.89
CA VAL A 83 5.01 -2.63 -12.09
C VAL A 83 4.96 -3.39 -10.77
N GLY A 84 4.89 -2.66 -9.67
CA GLY A 84 4.73 -3.21 -8.33
C GLY A 84 3.27 -3.49 -7.95
N ASN A 85 3.06 -3.86 -6.69
CA ASN A 85 1.74 -4.15 -6.14
C ASN A 85 0.89 -2.87 -5.94
N HIS A 86 1.52 -1.73 -5.63
CA HIS A 86 0.82 -0.46 -5.35
C HIS A 86 0.27 0.21 -6.61
N GLU A 87 0.91 0.02 -7.77
CA GLU A 87 0.57 0.76 -8.99
C GLU A 87 -0.57 0.13 -9.81
N SER A 88 -0.95 -1.11 -9.47
CA SER A 88 -1.92 -1.92 -10.21
C SER A 88 -3.34 -1.33 -10.26
N ALA A 89 -3.60 -0.38 -11.16
CA ALA A 89 -4.89 0.27 -11.32
C ALA A 89 -5.84 -0.49 -12.26
N ARG A 90 -7.15 -0.43 -11.96
CA ARG A 90 -8.21 -0.95 -12.86
C ARG A 90 -8.35 -0.01 -14.06
N GLY A 91 -7.54 -0.19 -15.10
CA GLY A 91 -7.70 0.52 -16.38
C GLY A 91 -6.41 0.89 -17.13
N GLY A 92 -5.23 0.64 -16.57
CA GLY A 92 -3.93 0.94 -17.18
C GLY A 92 -2.87 1.23 -16.10
N GLN A 93 -1.59 1.07 -16.41
CA GLN A 93 -0.50 1.34 -15.46
C GLN A 93 0.08 2.74 -15.69
N TRP A 94 0.51 3.43 -14.63
CA TRP A 94 1.18 4.74 -14.78
C TRP A 94 2.47 4.64 -15.61
N LEU A 95 3.15 3.50 -15.52
CA LEU A 95 4.30 3.20 -16.34
C LEU A 95 3.97 3.20 -17.85
N ASP A 96 2.79 2.71 -18.24
CA ASP A 96 2.33 2.71 -19.65
C ASP A 96 2.15 4.15 -20.17
N LEU A 97 1.75 5.09 -19.30
CA LEU A 97 1.66 6.51 -19.66
C LEU A 97 3.05 7.09 -19.95
N PHE A 98 4.03 6.86 -19.06
CA PHE A 98 5.39 7.36 -19.27
C PHE A 98 6.07 6.71 -20.47
N GLU A 99 5.79 5.43 -20.74
CA GLU A 99 6.21 4.75 -21.96
C GLU A 99 5.61 5.40 -23.21
N SER A 100 4.32 5.75 -23.19
CA SER A 100 3.69 6.47 -24.32
C SER A 100 4.30 7.85 -24.61
N LEU A 101 4.94 8.45 -23.60
CA LEU A 101 5.69 9.71 -23.70
C LEU A 101 7.15 9.50 -24.12
N GLY A 102 7.62 8.25 -24.21
CA GLY A 102 9.00 7.89 -24.53
C GLY A 102 9.97 8.08 -23.36
N LEU A 103 9.48 8.21 -22.12
CA LEU A 103 10.28 8.52 -20.94
C LEU A 103 10.59 7.30 -20.07
N ALA A 104 9.92 6.18 -20.33
CA ALA A 104 10.12 4.93 -19.61
C ALA A 104 9.98 3.74 -20.57
N THR A 105 10.57 2.62 -20.21
CA THR A 105 10.35 1.34 -20.89
C THR A 105 9.89 0.33 -19.85
N ARG A 106 8.69 -0.24 -20.04
CA ARG A 106 8.21 -1.33 -19.20
C ARG A 106 8.89 -2.63 -19.61
N LEU A 107 9.56 -3.26 -18.67
CA LEU A 107 10.23 -4.53 -18.88
C LEU A 107 9.20 -5.67 -18.87
N GLY A 108 9.45 -6.68 -19.70
CA GLY A 108 8.60 -7.87 -19.81
C GLY A 108 9.40 -9.08 -20.27
N SER A 109 8.75 -10.01 -20.98
CA SER A 109 9.38 -11.23 -21.49
C SER A 109 10.36 -10.99 -22.65
N ASP A 110 10.25 -9.86 -23.34
CA ASP A 110 11.15 -9.46 -24.42
C ASP A 110 12.34 -8.65 -23.87
N PRO A 111 13.58 -8.93 -24.33
CA PRO A 111 14.76 -8.26 -23.81
C PRO A 111 14.86 -6.80 -24.24
N VAL A 112 15.18 -5.94 -23.29
CA VAL A 112 15.69 -4.58 -23.55
C VAL A 112 17.20 -4.59 -23.35
N VAL A 113 17.96 -4.39 -24.43
CA VAL A 113 19.43 -4.44 -24.37
C VAL A 113 20.00 -3.07 -24.09
N VAL A 114 20.75 -2.95 -23.00
CA VAL A 114 21.55 -1.78 -22.64
C VAL A 114 23.01 -2.22 -22.53
N GLY A 115 23.90 -1.57 -23.30
CA GLY A 115 25.29 -1.97 -23.38
C GLY A 115 25.45 -3.43 -23.84
N GLU A 116 25.99 -4.28 -22.96
CA GLU A 116 26.21 -5.71 -23.19
C GLU A 116 25.25 -6.60 -22.38
N THR A 117 24.18 -6.02 -21.80
CA THR A 117 23.25 -6.70 -20.89
C THR A 117 21.81 -6.64 -21.42
N ALA A 118 21.11 -7.77 -21.40
CA ALA A 118 19.67 -7.86 -21.68
C ALA A 118 18.88 -7.76 -20.37
N PHE A 119 17.92 -6.84 -20.30
CA PHE A 119 17.02 -6.67 -19.15
C PHE A 119 15.64 -7.21 -19.48
N TYR A 120 15.10 -8.00 -18.55
CA TYR A 120 13.77 -8.61 -18.59
C TYR A 120 12.95 -8.17 -17.39
N GLY A 121 11.64 -8.29 -17.48
CA GLY A 121 10.71 -7.86 -16.44
C GLY A 121 9.69 -8.92 -16.08
N LEU A 122 9.40 -9.02 -14.79
CA LEU A 122 8.28 -9.74 -14.22
C LEU A 122 7.56 -8.81 -13.25
N ASP A 123 6.43 -8.26 -13.67
CA ASP A 123 5.59 -7.44 -12.80
C ASP A 123 5.13 -8.23 -11.56
N HIS A 124 4.70 -7.53 -10.53
CA HIS A 124 4.11 -8.17 -9.36
C HIS A 124 2.92 -9.08 -9.72
N VAL A 125 3.00 -10.32 -9.25
CA VAL A 125 1.93 -11.33 -9.37
C VAL A 125 1.49 -11.79 -7.98
N PRO A 126 0.19 -11.63 -7.63
CA PRO A 126 -0.35 -12.16 -6.38
C PRO A 126 -0.17 -13.68 -6.29
N ALA A 127 0.06 -14.19 -5.07
CA ALA A 127 0.32 -15.62 -4.82
C ALA A 127 -0.66 -16.57 -5.52
N SER A 128 -1.96 -16.22 -5.54
CA SER A 128 -3.02 -17.02 -6.18
C SER A 128 -2.92 -17.16 -7.71
N ARG A 129 -2.05 -16.38 -8.36
CA ARG A 129 -1.84 -16.40 -9.82
C ARG A 129 -0.43 -16.83 -10.23
N ARG A 130 0.47 -17.10 -9.29
CA ARG A 130 1.87 -17.46 -9.58
C ARG A 130 2.00 -18.82 -10.27
N ASP A 131 1.13 -19.79 -9.93
CA ASP A 131 1.10 -21.13 -10.55
C ASP A 131 0.83 -21.13 -12.06
N GLY A 132 0.31 -20.02 -12.61
CA GLY A 132 0.02 -19.86 -14.03
C GLY A 132 1.13 -19.18 -14.83
N LEU A 133 2.30 -18.95 -14.23
CA LEU A 133 3.44 -18.33 -14.91
C LEU A 133 4.30 -19.38 -15.60
N ASP A 134 4.54 -19.19 -16.89
CA ASP A 134 5.35 -20.12 -17.70
C ASP A 134 6.84 -19.76 -17.71
N TYR A 135 7.22 -18.58 -17.21
CA TYR A 135 8.59 -18.03 -17.20
C TYR A 135 9.30 -18.11 -18.57
N GLU A 136 8.54 -17.94 -19.65
CA GLU A 136 9.07 -17.90 -21.01
C GLU A 136 9.60 -16.49 -21.34
N PHE A 137 10.90 -16.41 -21.59
CA PHE A 137 11.62 -15.20 -21.98
C PHE A 137 12.20 -15.36 -23.38
N THR A 138 12.08 -14.31 -24.20
CA THR A 138 12.60 -14.30 -25.57
C THR A 138 14.14 -14.36 -25.54
N PRO A 139 14.79 -15.26 -26.31
CA PRO A 139 16.26 -15.36 -26.33
C PRO A 139 16.96 -14.06 -26.75
N HIS A 140 18.20 -13.88 -26.28
CA HIS A 140 19.05 -12.74 -26.61
C HIS A 140 20.46 -13.17 -27.05
N ASP A 141 21.19 -12.23 -27.66
CA ASP A 141 22.62 -12.39 -28.01
C ASP A 141 23.55 -11.55 -27.09
N ALA A 142 22.99 -10.84 -26.09
CA ALA A 142 23.75 -10.06 -25.12
C ALA A 142 24.67 -10.95 -24.26
N ALA A 143 25.76 -10.39 -23.75
CA ALA A 143 26.74 -11.15 -22.97
C ALA A 143 26.24 -11.49 -21.56
N HIS A 144 25.35 -10.65 -21.02
CA HIS A 144 24.73 -10.81 -19.72
C HIS A 144 23.21 -10.67 -19.80
N ALA A 145 22.50 -11.20 -18.81
CA ALA A 145 21.06 -11.06 -18.64
C ALA A 145 20.68 -10.74 -17.20
N ALA A 146 19.67 -9.89 -17.03
CA ALA A 146 19.11 -9.56 -15.73
C ALA A 146 17.57 -9.64 -15.75
N LEU A 147 16.99 -10.25 -14.72
CA LEU A 147 15.55 -10.25 -14.48
C LEU A 147 15.20 -9.21 -13.43
N VAL A 148 14.32 -8.28 -13.75
CA VAL A 148 13.77 -7.30 -12.81
C VAL A 148 12.40 -7.79 -12.36
N SER A 149 12.16 -7.84 -11.05
CA SER A 149 10.89 -8.35 -10.53
C SER A 149 10.46 -7.64 -9.25
N HIS A 150 9.16 -7.70 -8.95
CA HIS A 150 8.60 -7.11 -7.75
C HIS A 150 7.78 -8.14 -6.96
N GLY A 151 8.19 -8.40 -5.72
CA GLY A 151 7.55 -9.37 -4.83
C GLY A 151 8.51 -9.88 -3.75
N LEU A 152 7.99 -10.58 -2.74
CA LEU A 152 8.80 -11.19 -1.69
C LEU A 152 9.37 -12.56 -2.11
N PHE A 153 10.60 -12.56 -2.57
CA PHE A 153 11.40 -13.72 -2.98
C PHE A 153 12.24 -14.34 -1.86
N GLU A 154 12.39 -15.66 -1.87
CA GLU A 154 13.34 -16.41 -1.04
C GLU A 154 14.80 -16.19 -1.50
N PRO A 155 15.82 -16.32 -0.64
CA PRO A 155 15.81 -16.76 0.76
C PRO A 155 15.68 -15.61 1.78
N PHE A 156 15.23 -14.43 1.33
CA PHE A 156 15.15 -13.24 2.16
C PHE A 156 14.06 -13.36 3.22
N THR A 157 14.15 -12.50 4.24
CA THR A 157 13.15 -12.46 5.31
C THR A 157 11.77 -12.16 4.72
N HIS A 158 10.75 -12.92 5.13
CA HIS A 158 9.39 -12.88 4.60
C HIS A 158 9.27 -13.31 3.12
N GLY A 159 10.29 -13.95 2.55
CA GLY A 159 10.22 -14.53 1.20
C GLY A 159 9.13 -15.60 1.10
N GLU A 160 8.26 -15.46 0.11
CA GLU A 160 7.16 -16.38 -0.18
C GLU A 160 7.22 -16.94 -1.62
N TRP A 161 8.00 -16.31 -2.49
CA TRP A 161 8.16 -16.71 -3.87
C TRP A 161 9.50 -17.43 -4.04
N ASP A 162 9.42 -18.70 -4.43
CA ASP A 162 10.58 -19.54 -4.67
C ASP A 162 11.42 -19.03 -5.85
N THR A 163 12.56 -18.44 -5.52
CA THR A 163 13.51 -17.87 -6.50
C THR A 163 14.22 -18.95 -7.29
N GLU A 164 14.55 -20.09 -6.67
CA GLU A 164 15.21 -21.20 -7.37
C GLU A 164 14.28 -21.74 -8.45
N HIS A 165 12.99 -21.92 -8.14
CA HIS A 165 12.00 -22.34 -9.12
C HIS A 165 11.85 -21.37 -10.29
N VAL A 166 11.85 -20.05 -10.03
CA VAL A 166 11.77 -19.03 -11.10
C VAL A 166 12.99 -19.11 -12.02
N LEU A 167 14.19 -19.17 -11.45
CA LEU A 167 15.44 -19.21 -12.21
C LEU A 167 15.60 -20.52 -12.99
N GLU A 168 15.24 -21.66 -12.41
CA GLU A 168 15.33 -22.97 -13.08
C GLU A 168 14.26 -23.17 -14.16
N SER A 169 13.09 -22.54 -14.02
CA SER A 169 12.00 -22.63 -14.99
C SER A 169 12.15 -21.66 -16.15
N ALA A 170 12.94 -20.59 -15.98
CA ALA A 170 13.15 -19.58 -17.00
C ALA A 170 13.83 -20.16 -18.25
N THR A 171 13.39 -19.73 -19.44
CA THR A 171 14.01 -20.15 -20.70
C THR A 171 15.34 -19.44 -21.02
N VAL A 172 15.77 -18.52 -20.15
CA VAL A 172 17.00 -17.72 -20.23
C VAL A 172 17.71 -17.81 -18.88
N ASP A 173 19.03 -18.03 -18.92
CA ASP A 173 19.88 -17.96 -17.73
C ASP A 173 20.16 -16.50 -17.38
N PHE A 174 19.98 -16.12 -16.11
CA PHE A 174 20.22 -14.76 -15.63
C PHE A 174 21.51 -14.67 -14.81
N ASP A 175 22.29 -13.59 -14.99
CA ASP A 175 23.43 -13.29 -14.12
C ASP A 175 22.99 -12.59 -12.82
N ALA A 176 21.89 -11.83 -12.89
CA ALA A 176 21.31 -11.16 -11.74
C ALA A 176 19.78 -11.07 -11.78
N MET A 177 19.17 -11.10 -10.61
CA MET A 177 17.76 -10.79 -10.37
C MET A 177 17.67 -9.55 -9.47
N LEU A 178 17.07 -8.49 -10.00
CA LEU A 178 16.96 -7.17 -9.37
C LEU A 178 15.54 -6.99 -8.82
N LEU A 179 15.42 -6.94 -7.49
CA LEU A 179 14.13 -7.04 -6.80
C LEU A 179 13.72 -5.73 -6.10
N GLY A 180 12.41 -5.49 -6.10
CA GLY A 180 11.69 -4.56 -5.22
C GLY A 180 10.58 -5.26 -4.43
N ASP A 181 9.84 -4.51 -3.59
CA ASP A 181 8.82 -4.90 -2.59
C ASP A 181 9.40 -4.93 -1.15
N ASN A 182 10.59 -5.52 -0.98
CA ASN A 182 11.25 -5.48 0.34
C ASN A 182 12.02 -4.17 0.54
N HIS A 183 11.52 -3.33 1.44
CA HIS A 183 12.14 -2.05 1.79
C HIS A 183 13.52 -2.17 2.47
N THR A 184 13.88 -3.37 2.95
CA THR A 184 15.22 -3.65 3.47
C THR A 184 16.11 -4.18 2.35
N ALA A 185 17.20 -3.48 2.09
CA ALA A 185 18.17 -3.93 1.12
C ALA A 185 18.96 -5.14 1.62
N ASP A 186 19.07 -6.14 0.77
CA ASP A 186 19.79 -7.38 1.06
C ASP A 186 20.28 -8.02 -0.24
N THR A 187 21.24 -8.93 -0.17
CA THR A 187 21.81 -9.60 -1.34
C THR A 187 22.21 -11.03 -1.03
N ALA A 188 21.85 -11.94 -1.92
CA ALA A 188 22.14 -13.37 -1.83
C ALA A 188 22.55 -13.91 -3.21
N GLU A 189 23.04 -15.15 -3.25
CA GLU A 189 23.28 -15.89 -4.48
C GLU A 189 22.38 -17.14 -4.47
N VAL A 190 21.61 -17.33 -5.54
CA VAL A 190 20.69 -18.47 -5.72
C VAL A 190 20.98 -19.08 -7.09
N SER A 191 21.27 -20.38 -7.14
CA SER A 191 21.56 -21.09 -8.40
C SER A 191 22.65 -20.43 -9.27
N GLY A 192 23.65 -19.79 -8.65
CA GLY A 192 24.72 -19.07 -9.34
C GLY A 192 24.31 -17.70 -9.91
N THR A 193 23.09 -17.23 -9.60
CA THR A 193 22.56 -15.90 -9.95
C THR A 193 22.61 -14.98 -8.74
N TRP A 194 23.05 -13.74 -8.93
CA TRP A 194 22.95 -12.73 -7.87
C TRP A 194 21.51 -12.26 -7.69
N VAL A 195 20.98 -12.29 -6.48
CA VAL A 195 19.62 -11.82 -6.17
C VAL A 195 19.74 -10.68 -5.16
N THR A 196 19.15 -9.53 -5.45
CA THR A 196 19.35 -8.33 -4.61
C THR A 196 18.09 -7.49 -4.51
N TYR A 197 17.79 -7.02 -3.30
CA TYR A 197 16.83 -5.94 -3.07
C TYR A 197 17.55 -4.61 -2.96
N CYS A 198 17.03 -3.59 -3.64
CA CYS A 198 17.52 -2.22 -3.52
C CYS A 198 17.06 -1.56 -2.21
N GLY A 199 15.94 -2.00 -1.64
CA GLY A 199 15.26 -1.33 -0.54
C GLY A 199 14.61 -0.01 -0.97
N SER A 200 13.87 0.62 -0.07
CA SER A 200 13.19 1.87 -0.38
C SER A 200 14.16 3.06 -0.45
N THR A 201 13.78 4.07 -1.25
CA THR A 201 14.56 5.31 -1.40
C THR A 201 14.37 6.27 -0.21
N GLU A 202 13.26 6.13 0.53
CA GLU A 202 12.94 6.90 1.74
C GLU A 202 12.25 6.00 2.79
N ARG A 203 12.26 6.40 4.06
CA ARG A 203 11.69 5.61 5.16
C ARG A 203 10.17 5.60 5.10
N ALA A 204 9.58 4.47 4.72
CA ALA A 204 8.12 4.30 4.65
C ALA A 204 7.52 3.91 6.00
N SER A 205 8.32 3.45 6.97
CA SER A 205 7.81 3.07 8.28
C SER A 205 8.73 3.48 9.44
N ALA A 206 8.21 3.39 10.67
CA ALA A 206 8.97 3.68 11.89
C ALA A 206 9.85 2.51 12.37
N SER A 207 9.70 1.30 11.82
CA SER A 207 10.60 0.15 12.08
C SER A 207 11.90 0.25 11.27
N GLU A 208 11.90 1.10 10.28
CA GLU A 208 12.85 1.20 9.20
C GLU A 208 14.07 2.07 9.61
N ARG A 209 14.92 1.54 10.49
CA ARG A 209 15.98 2.33 11.15
C ARG A 209 17.20 2.64 10.26
N ASP A 210 17.61 1.70 9.42
CA ASP A 210 18.82 1.82 8.62
C ASP A 210 18.73 2.94 7.57
N GLY A 211 19.89 3.34 7.02
CA GLY A 211 19.95 4.32 5.94
C GLY A 211 19.26 3.82 4.67
N ARG A 212 18.72 4.76 3.90
CA ARG A 212 18.09 4.50 2.60
C ARG A 212 19.09 4.68 1.47
N GLY A 213 18.79 4.12 0.31
CA GLY A 213 19.77 3.99 -0.75
C GLY A 213 19.27 3.24 -1.96
N TYR A 214 20.19 3.01 -2.88
CA TYR A 214 19.99 2.19 -4.08
C TYR A 214 21.24 1.34 -4.32
N ASN A 215 21.17 0.42 -5.27
CA ASN A 215 22.30 -0.41 -5.66
C ASN A 215 22.87 0.08 -7.00
N LEU A 216 24.19 0.22 -7.09
CA LEU A 216 24.92 0.39 -8.33
C LEU A 216 25.39 -1.00 -8.77
N VAL A 217 24.86 -1.47 -9.90
CA VAL A 217 25.13 -2.81 -10.43
C VAL A 217 25.97 -2.69 -11.69
N THR A 218 27.10 -3.38 -11.74
CA THR A 218 27.98 -3.43 -12.91
C THR A 218 28.02 -4.85 -13.45
N PHE A 219 27.60 -5.03 -14.69
CA PHE A 219 27.70 -6.26 -15.46
C PHE A 219 28.98 -6.27 -16.31
N GLY A 220 29.67 -7.40 -16.31
CA GLY A 220 30.98 -7.61 -16.90
C GLY A 220 32.13 -7.32 -15.94
N GLY A 221 33.35 -7.71 -16.34
CA GLY A 221 34.54 -7.69 -15.48
C GLY A 221 35.02 -9.10 -15.15
N ASP A 222 35.98 -9.22 -14.23
CA ASP A 222 36.54 -10.53 -13.84
C ASP A 222 35.53 -11.38 -13.05
N ASP A 223 34.63 -10.73 -12.30
CA ASP A 223 33.66 -11.37 -11.39
C ASP A 223 32.23 -11.48 -11.98
N GLY A 224 32.02 -11.09 -13.24
CA GLY A 224 30.72 -11.16 -13.93
C GLY A 224 29.72 -10.08 -13.51
N VAL A 225 29.37 -9.98 -12.22
CA VAL A 225 28.46 -8.97 -11.66
C VAL A 225 29.03 -8.40 -10.36
N ASP A 226 29.11 -7.07 -10.25
CA ASP A 226 29.52 -6.34 -9.04
C ASP A 226 28.34 -5.47 -8.57
N ILE A 227 27.89 -5.69 -7.33
CA ILE A 227 26.77 -4.97 -6.71
C ILE A 227 27.33 -4.12 -5.56
N ARG A 228 27.08 -2.80 -5.59
CA ARG A 228 27.50 -1.88 -4.52
C ARG A 228 26.36 -0.99 -4.09
N ARG A 229 26.12 -0.93 -2.78
CA ARG A 229 25.13 0.00 -2.23
C ARG A 229 25.64 1.46 -2.25
N ARG A 230 24.74 2.39 -2.54
CA ARG A 230 24.91 3.84 -2.38
C ARG A 230 23.89 4.34 -1.37
N ALA A 231 24.33 5.24 -0.50
CA ALA A 231 23.46 5.84 0.51
C ALA A 231 22.83 7.11 -0.04
N LEU A 232 21.54 7.30 0.24
CA LEU A 232 20.81 8.53 -0.04
C LEU A 232 20.77 9.39 1.22
N ASP A 233 21.01 10.69 1.03
CA ASP A 233 20.83 11.70 2.07
C ASP A 233 19.33 12.01 2.18
N THR A 234 18.68 11.31 3.11
CA THR A 234 17.23 11.32 3.36
C THR A 234 16.90 12.08 4.64
N ARG A 235 15.61 12.37 4.87
CA ARG A 235 15.21 13.08 6.10
C ARG A 235 15.73 12.32 7.33
N PRO A 236 16.33 13.00 8.32
CA PRO A 236 16.79 12.35 9.53
C PRO A 236 15.62 11.72 10.31
N PHE A 237 15.77 10.45 10.66
CA PHE A 237 14.94 9.77 11.65
C PHE A 237 15.76 9.57 12.92
N VAL A 238 15.23 10.10 14.03
CA VAL A 238 15.88 10.07 15.34
C VAL A 238 15.14 9.07 16.20
N PHE A 239 15.73 7.89 16.33
CA PHE A 239 15.20 6.83 17.19
C PHE A 239 15.70 7.02 18.63
N VAL A 240 14.77 7.09 19.57
CA VAL A 240 15.04 7.28 20.99
C VAL A 240 14.45 6.11 21.76
N ASP A 241 15.29 5.14 22.08
CA ASP A 241 14.91 4.00 22.92
C ASP A 241 15.13 4.40 24.40
N ALA A 242 14.03 4.49 25.15
CA ALA A 242 13.98 4.94 26.53
C ALA A 242 13.50 3.81 27.46
N GLU A 243 14.47 3.08 28.02
CA GLU A 243 14.22 2.10 29.08
C GLU A 243 14.08 2.81 30.43
N LEU A 244 12.94 2.64 31.09
CA LEU A 244 12.58 3.28 32.35
C LEU A 244 12.71 2.32 33.54
N GLY A 245 13.49 2.74 34.54
CA GLY A 245 13.55 2.06 35.84
C GLY A 245 12.40 2.46 36.79
N PRO A 246 12.24 1.77 37.93
CA PRO A 246 11.21 2.10 38.92
C PRO A 246 11.31 3.56 39.41
N GLY A 247 10.21 4.31 39.30
CA GLY A 247 10.15 5.73 39.66
C GLY A 247 10.72 6.70 38.60
N GLU A 248 11.11 6.20 37.43
CA GLU A 248 11.44 7.02 36.27
C GLU A 248 10.19 7.15 35.37
N GLY A 249 9.90 8.36 34.90
CA GLY A 249 8.74 8.64 34.04
C GLY A 249 9.05 9.61 32.93
N VAL A 250 8.13 10.53 32.65
CA VAL A 250 8.19 11.50 31.53
C VAL A 250 9.53 12.25 31.45
N GLU A 251 10.08 12.71 32.58
CA GLU A 251 11.35 13.47 32.57
C GLU A 251 12.54 12.65 32.08
N ARG A 252 12.58 11.36 32.37
CA ARG A 252 13.64 10.47 31.90
C ARG A 252 13.60 10.35 30.37
N VAL A 253 12.41 10.21 29.80
CA VAL A 253 12.22 10.16 28.34
C VAL A 253 12.62 11.50 27.71
N ARG A 254 12.23 12.63 28.32
CA ARG A 254 12.63 13.97 27.87
C ARG A 254 14.14 14.16 27.87
N ASP A 255 14.84 13.67 28.89
CA ASP A 255 16.29 13.70 28.94
C ASP A 255 16.92 12.92 27.78
N ARG A 256 16.38 11.74 27.44
CA ARG A 256 16.83 10.98 26.26
C ARG A 256 16.60 11.73 24.95
N VAL A 257 15.48 12.43 24.82
CA VAL A 257 15.23 13.29 23.66
C VAL A 257 16.20 14.48 23.62
N ARG A 258 16.53 15.10 24.76
CA ARG A 258 17.50 16.22 24.88
C ARG A 258 18.91 15.84 24.41
N GLU A 259 19.29 14.58 24.58
CA GLU A 259 20.58 14.05 24.15
C GLU A 259 20.73 13.97 22.62
N ARG A 260 19.65 14.17 21.87
CA ARG A 260 19.62 14.07 20.40
C ARG A 260 19.34 15.42 19.74
N ASP A 261 19.86 15.55 18.51
CA ASP A 261 19.46 16.59 17.58
C ASP A 261 18.16 16.14 16.90
N VAL A 262 17.13 16.98 16.99
CA VAL A 262 15.76 16.65 16.54
C VAL A 262 15.23 17.68 15.55
N GLU A 263 15.96 18.75 15.27
CA GLU A 263 15.50 19.84 14.40
C GLU A 263 15.22 19.31 12.97
N GLY A 264 13.99 19.51 12.48
CA GLY A 264 13.55 19.06 11.16
C GLY A 264 13.42 17.53 10.98
N ALA A 265 13.69 16.76 12.03
CA ALA A 265 13.71 15.30 12.00
C ALA A 265 12.34 14.67 12.31
N VAL A 266 12.17 13.40 11.93
CA VAL A 266 11.13 12.53 12.46
C VAL A 266 11.67 11.85 13.71
N VAL A 267 11.09 12.13 14.87
CA VAL A 267 11.49 11.56 16.15
C VAL A 267 10.58 10.38 16.48
N VAL A 268 11.17 9.20 16.64
CA VAL A 268 10.45 7.99 17.05
C VAL A 268 10.97 7.58 18.41
N VAL A 269 10.13 7.70 19.42
CA VAL A 269 10.45 7.34 20.81
C VAL A 269 9.83 5.99 21.12
N GLU A 270 10.63 5.05 21.59
CA GLU A 270 10.17 3.76 22.10
C GLU A 270 10.41 3.69 23.60
N VAL A 271 9.36 3.46 24.38
CA VAL A 271 9.43 3.39 25.85
C VAL A 271 9.25 1.95 26.30
N THR A 272 10.16 1.48 27.15
CA THR A 272 10.18 0.12 27.71
C THR A 272 10.54 0.16 29.20
N GLY A 273 10.42 -0.97 29.91
CA GLY A 273 10.80 -1.09 31.33
C GLY A 273 9.63 -1.01 32.31
N GLU A 274 9.92 -0.75 33.59
CA GLU A 274 8.97 -0.83 34.72
C GLU A 274 8.70 0.53 35.38
N GLY A 275 9.03 1.63 34.69
CA GLY A 275 8.88 2.98 35.22
C GLY A 275 7.44 3.47 35.33
N ASP A 276 7.30 4.72 35.78
CA ASP A 276 6.02 5.41 35.90
C ASP A 276 5.34 5.61 34.54
N PRO A 277 4.00 5.80 34.50
CA PRO A 277 3.27 6.08 33.27
C PRO A 277 3.81 7.33 32.54
N VAL A 278 3.95 7.22 31.22
CA VAL A 278 4.39 8.33 30.36
C VAL A 278 3.23 8.72 29.46
N ALA A 279 2.86 10.00 29.46
CA ALA A 279 1.87 10.52 28.52
C ALA A 279 2.57 10.79 27.17
N PRO A 280 2.22 10.09 26.07
CA PRO A 280 2.82 10.28 24.75
C PRO A 280 2.81 11.74 24.29
N ALA A 281 1.65 12.40 24.40
CA ALA A 281 1.46 13.79 24.00
C ALA A 281 2.45 14.76 24.66
N ALA A 282 2.84 14.52 25.93
CA ALA A 282 3.78 15.38 26.66
C ALA A 282 5.23 15.25 26.17
N ILE A 283 5.56 14.14 25.53
CA ILE A 283 6.86 13.90 24.89
C ILE A 283 6.83 14.41 23.44
N GLU A 284 5.73 14.20 22.73
CA GLU A 284 5.52 14.71 21.37
C GLU A 284 5.55 16.24 21.33
N GLU A 285 4.82 16.91 22.22
CA GLU A 285 4.84 18.36 22.38
C GLU A 285 6.27 18.85 22.70
N PHE A 286 6.97 18.18 23.61
CA PHE A 286 8.34 18.54 23.97
C PHE A 286 9.32 18.39 22.78
N ALA A 287 9.17 17.36 21.96
CA ALA A 287 9.97 17.20 20.75
C ALA A 287 9.65 18.27 19.70
N ALA A 288 8.37 18.60 19.53
CA ALA A 288 7.92 19.66 18.62
C ALA A 288 8.43 21.05 19.04
N GLU A 289 8.43 21.38 20.34
CA GLU A 289 9.02 22.61 20.88
C GLU A 289 10.52 22.74 20.60
N ARG A 290 11.19 21.60 20.36
CA ARG A 290 12.61 21.53 19.98
C ARG A 290 12.85 21.46 18.46
N GLY A 291 11.81 21.67 17.66
CA GLY A 291 11.90 21.74 16.20
C GLY A 291 11.77 20.40 15.49
N ALA A 292 11.36 19.32 16.17
CA ALA A 292 11.00 18.08 15.47
C ALA A 292 9.88 18.35 14.47
N LEU A 293 10.04 17.85 13.24
CA LEU A 293 8.98 17.93 12.23
C LEU A 293 7.79 17.09 12.69
N ILE A 294 8.08 15.85 13.09
CA ILE A 294 7.10 14.86 13.56
C ILE A 294 7.69 14.17 14.77
N ALA A 295 6.87 13.92 15.79
CA ALA A 295 7.23 13.10 16.92
C ALA A 295 6.17 12.01 17.12
N ARG A 296 6.62 10.76 17.32
CA ARG A 296 5.76 9.61 17.61
C ARG A 296 6.32 8.86 18.80
N VAL A 297 5.45 8.55 19.76
CA VAL A 297 5.85 7.81 20.96
C VAL A 297 5.11 6.48 21.01
N LYS A 298 5.86 5.39 21.06
CA LYS A 298 5.35 4.04 21.26
C LYS A 298 5.73 3.57 22.66
N ASP A 299 4.77 3.54 23.57
CA ASP A 299 4.96 2.92 24.88
C ASP A 299 4.62 1.43 24.78
N ARG A 300 5.64 0.56 24.86
CA ARG A 300 5.47 -0.90 24.76
C ARG A 300 5.20 -1.56 26.11
N ARG A 301 5.04 -0.78 27.18
CA ARG A 301 4.80 -1.29 28.53
C ARG A 301 3.32 -1.56 28.72
N GLU A 302 2.99 -2.69 29.35
CA GLU A 302 1.65 -2.93 29.89
C GLU A 302 1.51 -2.13 31.18
N VAL A 303 0.89 -0.95 31.09
CA VAL A 303 0.61 -0.13 32.27
C VAL A 303 -0.80 -0.46 32.74
N GLU A 304 -0.95 -1.03 33.94
CA GLU A 304 -2.27 -1.20 34.56
C GLU A 304 -2.93 0.17 34.74
N SER A 305 -3.89 0.50 33.88
CA SER A 305 -4.68 1.73 34.00
C SER A 305 -5.63 1.58 35.18
N SER A 306 -5.38 2.30 36.28
CA SER A 306 -6.34 2.42 37.39
C SER A 306 -7.46 3.45 37.13
N ALA A 307 -7.67 3.83 35.87
CA ALA A 307 -8.75 4.71 35.45
C ALA A 307 -9.65 3.97 34.46
N ASP A 308 -10.80 3.51 34.94
CA ASP A 308 -11.97 3.28 34.10
C ASP A 308 -12.34 4.64 33.46
N VAL A 309 -11.74 4.96 32.32
CA VAL A 309 -12.24 6.04 31.46
C VAL A 309 -13.35 5.42 30.63
N SER A 310 -14.59 5.58 31.07
CA SER A 310 -15.76 5.30 30.25
C SER A 310 -15.79 6.32 29.11
N VAL A 311 -15.25 5.95 27.95
CA VAL A 311 -15.43 6.71 26.72
C VAL A 311 -16.74 6.21 26.09
N ASP A 312 -17.79 7.01 26.20
CA ASP A 312 -19.02 6.80 25.44
C ASP A 312 -18.77 7.23 23.99
N PHE A 313 -18.40 6.27 23.14
CA PHE A 313 -18.43 6.48 21.70
C PHE A 313 -19.90 6.57 21.25
N ALA A 314 -20.23 7.57 20.43
CA ALA A 314 -21.52 7.57 19.76
C ALA A 314 -21.62 6.30 18.90
N ASP A 315 -22.74 5.59 18.98
CA ASP A 315 -23.01 4.36 18.23
C ASP A 315 -22.88 4.65 16.71
N PRO A 316 -21.80 4.21 16.03
CA PRO A 316 -21.60 4.48 14.61
C PRO A 316 -22.69 3.83 13.76
N ASP A 317 -23.27 2.71 14.22
CA ASP A 317 -24.39 2.06 13.54
C ASP A 317 -25.66 2.90 13.65
N ALA A 318 -25.84 3.69 14.72
CA ALA A 318 -26.94 4.65 14.79
C ALA A 318 -26.77 5.78 13.77
N ALA A 319 -25.56 6.32 13.60
CA ALA A 319 -25.27 7.36 12.61
C ALA A 319 -25.45 6.86 11.16
N VAL A 320 -25.03 5.62 10.89
CA VAL A 320 -25.25 4.98 9.58
C VAL A 320 -26.74 4.71 9.33
N ARG A 321 -27.49 4.21 10.33
CA ARG A 321 -28.94 3.98 10.22
C ARG A 321 -29.71 5.27 9.96
N GLU A 322 -29.33 6.37 10.61
CA GLU A 322 -29.89 7.70 10.34
C GLU A 322 -29.62 8.11 8.89
N ARG A 323 -28.38 7.97 8.42
CA ARG A 323 -28.02 8.33 7.05
C ARG A 323 -28.72 7.48 5.99
N VAL A 324 -28.86 6.17 6.23
CA VAL A 324 -29.59 5.24 5.34
C VAL A 324 -31.08 5.57 5.28
N SER A 325 -31.65 6.04 6.39
CA SER A 325 -33.05 6.47 6.46
C SER A 325 -33.31 7.70 5.57
N ASP A 326 -32.34 8.62 5.50
CA ASP A 326 -32.41 9.84 4.69
C ASP A 326 -32.24 9.61 3.18
N LEU A 327 -31.65 8.49 2.77
CA LEU A 327 -31.36 8.19 1.36
C LEU A 327 -32.60 7.82 0.53
N GLY A 328 -33.80 7.76 1.15
CA GLY A 328 -35.05 7.56 0.42
C GLY A 328 -35.12 6.23 -0.35
N LEU A 329 -34.39 5.21 0.12
CA LEU A 329 -34.27 3.89 -0.52
C LEU A 329 -35.64 3.23 -0.78
N SER A 330 -35.66 2.24 -1.68
CA SER A 330 -36.84 1.39 -1.86
C SER A 330 -37.05 0.45 -0.66
N THR A 331 -38.20 -0.20 -0.57
CA THR A 331 -38.49 -1.09 0.57
C THR A 331 -37.62 -2.34 0.50
N VAL A 332 -37.40 -2.86 -0.71
CA VAL A 332 -36.47 -3.97 -0.96
C VAL A 332 -35.03 -3.60 -0.61
N ALA A 333 -34.58 -2.38 -0.93
CA ALA A 333 -33.22 -1.94 -0.62
C ALA A 333 -32.97 -1.82 0.90
N ARG A 334 -33.97 -1.41 1.69
CA ARG A 334 -33.90 -1.43 3.16
C ARG A 334 -33.89 -2.86 3.70
N ASP A 335 -34.76 -3.72 3.19
CA ASP A 335 -34.84 -5.13 3.61
C ASP A 335 -33.51 -5.87 3.38
N VAL A 336 -32.74 -5.51 2.34
CA VAL A 336 -31.40 -6.04 2.06
C VAL A 336 -30.33 -5.43 2.97
N ASP A 337 -30.35 -4.10 3.18
CA ASP A 337 -29.44 -3.42 4.12
C ASP A 337 -29.54 -4.03 5.52
N ASP A 338 -30.77 -4.30 5.98
CA ASP A 338 -31.05 -4.93 7.27
C ASP A 338 -30.51 -6.37 7.37
N VAL A 339 -30.49 -7.16 6.28
CA VAL A 339 -29.90 -8.51 6.30
C VAL A 339 -28.37 -8.46 6.34
N VAL A 340 -27.78 -7.48 5.66
CA VAL A 340 -26.33 -7.35 5.54
C VAL A 340 -25.72 -6.77 6.82
N ARG A 341 -26.40 -5.84 7.48
CA ARG A 341 -25.91 -5.14 8.69
C ARG A 341 -26.55 -5.59 10.00
N GLY A 342 -27.56 -6.46 9.96
CA GLY A 342 -28.20 -7.00 11.17
C GLY A 342 -27.41 -8.14 11.82
N ASP A 343 -27.78 -8.49 13.07
CA ASP A 343 -27.11 -9.49 13.92
C ASP A 343 -27.13 -10.94 13.38
N ASP A 344 -27.79 -11.21 12.25
CA ASP A 344 -27.89 -12.54 11.62
C ASP A 344 -26.79 -12.81 10.57
N ALA A 345 -25.83 -11.90 10.42
CA ALA A 345 -24.81 -11.98 9.41
C ALA A 345 -23.60 -12.81 9.86
N ASP A 346 -23.61 -14.13 9.63
CA ASP A 346 -22.32 -14.86 9.61
C ASP A 346 -22.23 -16.13 8.73
N ALA A 347 -23.29 -16.53 8.01
CA ALA A 347 -23.12 -17.62 7.03
C ALA A 347 -24.12 -17.69 5.86
N ASN A 348 -25.31 -17.07 5.95
CA ASN A 348 -26.40 -17.32 4.99
C ASN A 348 -27.00 -16.04 4.37
N VAL A 349 -26.28 -14.92 4.41
CA VAL A 349 -26.73 -13.60 3.91
C VAL A 349 -27.30 -13.69 2.50
N ARG A 350 -26.63 -14.45 1.61
CA ARG A 350 -27.06 -14.61 0.20
C ARG A 350 -28.43 -15.30 0.07
N ASP A 351 -28.67 -16.33 0.87
CA ASP A 351 -29.92 -17.10 0.80
C ASP A 351 -31.08 -16.34 1.45
N GLU A 352 -30.79 -15.60 2.52
CA GLU A 352 -31.79 -14.76 3.21
C GLU A 352 -32.19 -13.53 2.37
N VAL A 353 -31.21 -12.86 1.73
CA VAL A 353 -31.48 -11.79 0.77
C VAL A 353 -32.35 -12.30 -0.38
N LYS A 354 -32.03 -13.48 -0.91
CA LYS A 354 -32.81 -14.09 -2.00
C LYS A 354 -34.25 -14.40 -1.56
N ARG A 355 -34.44 -14.95 -0.36
CA ARG A 355 -35.77 -15.23 0.21
C ARG A 355 -36.61 -13.96 0.35
N ARG A 356 -36.04 -12.89 0.93
CA ARG A 356 -36.74 -11.60 1.09
C ARG A 356 -37.05 -10.92 -0.25
N LEU A 357 -36.18 -11.08 -1.25
CA LEU A 357 -36.41 -10.59 -2.60
C LEU A 357 -37.57 -11.34 -3.29
N ASP A 358 -37.58 -12.68 -3.20
CA ASP A 358 -38.61 -13.53 -3.79
C ASP A 358 -40.01 -13.24 -3.19
N GLU A 359 -40.09 -12.92 -1.89
CA GLU A 359 -41.33 -12.52 -1.20
C GLU A 359 -41.91 -11.17 -1.67
N ARG A 360 -41.11 -10.36 -2.36
CA ARG A 360 -41.50 -9.01 -2.83
C ARG A 360 -41.66 -8.91 -4.34
N LEU A 361 -41.38 -9.98 -5.11
CA LEU A 361 -41.47 -9.97 -6.57
C LEU A 361 -42.87 -9.65 -7.11
N ASP A 362 -43.91 -9.95 -6.33
CA ASP A 362 -45.31 -9.66 -6.68
C ASP A 362 -45.76 -8.23 -6.31
N ASP A 363 -44.89 -7.43 -5.68
CA ASP A 363 -45.12 -6.02 -5.32
C ASP A 363 -44.11 -5.10 -6.05
N PRO A 364 -44.40 -4.66 -7.28
CA PRO A 364 -43.49 -3.83 -8.06
C PRO A 364 -43.21 -2.47 -7.41
N ASP A 365 -44.12 -1.97 -6.58
CA ASP A 365 -43.94 -0.70 -5.86
C ASP A 365 -42.88 -0.84 -4.75
N ALA A 366 -42.61 -2.05 -4.25
CA ALA A 366 -41.57 -2.33 -3.25
C ALA A 366 -40.15 -1.98 -3.74
N PHE A 367 -39.94 -1.97 -5.06
CA PHE A 367 -38.66 -1.71 -5.72
C PHE A 367 -38.40 -0.24 -6.04
N LEU A 368 -39.43 0.60 -5.99
CA LEU A 368 -39.32 2.03 -6.27
C LEU A 368 -38.78 2.79 -5.06
N ALA A 369 -37.88 3.75 -5.31
CA ALA A 369 -37.42 4.67 -4.27
C ALA A 369 -38.56 5.60 -3.83
N ALA A 370 -38.46 6.18 -2.62
CA ALA A 370 -39.51 7.05 -2.08
C ALA A 370 -39.83 8.26 -2.99
N THR A 371 -38.83 8.75 -3.72
CA THR A 371 -38.94 9.81 -4.72
C THR A 371 -39.69 9.38 -5.99
N GLU A 372 -39.64 8.10 -6.35
CA GLU A 372 -40.28 7.56 -7.57
C GLU A 372 -41.74 7.16 -7.33
N ARG A 373 -42.08 6.72 -6.11
CA ARG A 373 -43.48 6.43 -5.71
C ARG A 373 -44.38 7.65 -5.75
N ALA A 374 -43.86 8.82 -5.38
CA ALA A 374 -44.59 10.09 -5.45
C ALA A 374 -44.96 10.47 -6.89
N SER A 375 -44.14 10.11 -7.87
CA SER A 375 -44.42 10.32 -9.30
C SER A 375 -45.29 9.24 -9.97
N ALA A 376 -45.47 8.08 -9.33
CA ALA A 376 -46.33 6.99 -9.82
C ALA A 376 -47.79 7.16 -9.39
N THR A 377 -48.05 7.79 -8.25
CA THR A 377 -49.40 8.02 -7.70
C THR A 377 -50.19 9.12 -8.44
N ASP A 378 -49.51 9.99 -9.19
CA ASP A 378 -50.15 11.04 -10.01
C ASP A 378 -50.66 10.55 -11.38
N ARG A 379 -50.49 9.26 -11.72
CA ARG A 379 -50.85 8.71 -13.05
C ARG A 379 -52.04 7.76 -13.07
N ASP A 380 -52.67 7.46 -11.93
CA ASP A 380 -53.80 6.51 -11.87
C ASP A 380 -55.06 7.14 -11.24
N GLY A 381 -55.49 8.26 -11.81
CA GLY A 381 -56.59 9.05 -11.24
C GLY A 381 -57.31 9.97 -12.21
N THR A 382 -57.65 9.50 -13.42
CA THR A 382 -58.81 10.00 -14.19
C THR A 382 -59.04 9.14 -15.43
N ASP A 383 -60.11 8.35 -15.42
CA ASP A 383 -61.03 8.05 -16.55
C ASP A 383 -62.23 7.30 -15.92
N ASP A 384 -63.43 7.88 -15.92
CA ASP A 384 -64.53 7.64 -16.88
C ASP A 384 -65.72 8.50 -16.39
N ALA A 385 -66.67 9.03 -17.15
CA ALA A 385 -67.09 9.01 -18.55
C ALA A 385 -68.10 10.19 -18.68
N ASP A 386 -68.25 10.91 -19.79
CA ASP A 386 -69.01 10.59 -21.01
C ASP A 386 -69.88 11.83 -21.35
N ASP A 387 -69.76 12.27 -22.59
CA ASP A 387 -70.84 12.52 -23.55
C ASP A 387 -70.99 13.92 -24.17
N ASP A 388 -71.17 13.83 -25.49
CA ASP A 388 -71.91 14.69 -26.39
C ASP A 388 -71.33 15.98 -27.01
N THR A 389 -70.97 15.79 -28.29
CA THR A 389 -71.41 16.52 -29.50
C THR A 389 -71.29 18.05 -29.64
N ALA A 390 -70.79 18.39 -30.84
CA ALA A 390 -71.15 19.51 -31.73
C ALA A 390 -70.27 20.77 -31.76
N GLU A 391 -69.63 20.90 -32.94
CA GLU A 391 -69.60 22.07 -33.85
C GLU A 391 -69.07 23.44 -33.39
N ASP A 392 -68.15 23.92 -34.23
CA ASP A 392 -68.00 25.25 -34.80
C ASP A 392 -67.15 26.35 -34.13
N ASP A 393 -66.11 26.71 -34.90
CA ASP A 393 -65.76 28.03 -35.41
C ASP A 393 -65.30 29.19 -34.50
N THR A 394 -64.11 29.68 -34.90
CA THR A 394 -63.69 31.08 -35.08
C THR A 394 -63.20 31.93 -33.90
N ASP A 395 -61.92 32.29 -34.04
CA ASP A 395 -61.30 33.62 -34.06
C ASP A 395 -61.44 34.61 -32.87
N ALA A 396 -60.24 35.05 -32.47
CA ALA A 396 -59.79 36.43 -32.27
C ALA A 396 -60.52 37.29 -31.22
N ASP A 397 -59.78 37.84 -30.24
CA ASP A 397 -59.01 39.07 -30.46
C ASP A 397 -58.33 39.57 -29.16
N GLU A 398 -57.12 40.06 -29.38
CA GLU A 398 -56.49 41.27 -28.81
C GLU A 398 -56.47 41.56 -27.30
N ALA A 399 -55.26 41.67 -26.72
CA ALA A 399 -54.54 42.94 -26.45
C ALA A 399 -54.70 43.32 -24.96
N THR A 400 -53.77 43.88 -24.20
CA THR A 400 -52.56 44.72 -24.37
C THR A 400 -51.98 44.79 -22.94
N ASP A 401 -50.68 44.62 -22.70
CA ASP A 401 -49.58 45.60 -22.81
C ASP A 401 -49.27 46.34 -21.49
N ASP A 402 -48.00 46.75 -21.41
CA ASP A 402 -47.21 47.48 -20.39
C ASP A 402 -46.66 46.65 -19.22
N GLY A 403 -45.34 46.44 -19.07
CA GLY A 403 -44.22 47.37 -19.29
C GLY A 403 -43.98 48.17 -17.99
N THR A 404 -42.79 48.43 -17.45
CA THR A 404 -41.43 48.52 -18.00
C THR A 404 -40.42 48.68 -16.83
N ALA A 405 -39.28 48.00 -16.98
CA ALA A 405 -37.87 48.33 -16.67
C ALA A 405 -37.35 49.05 -15.39
N ASP A 406 -36.18 48.51 -15.02
CA ASP A 406 -34.86 49.15 -14.85
C ASP A 406 -34.35 49.63 -13.47
N GLY A 407 -33.06 49.34 -13.24
CA GLY A 407 -32.21 50.07 -12.30
C GLY A 407 -31.23 49.24 -11.45
N ALA A 408 -29.97 49.16 -11.90
CA ALA A 408 -28.80 49.06 -11.00
C ALA A 408 -28.47 50.47 -10.44
N PRO A 409 -27.80 50.65 -9.26
CA PRO A 409 -26.34 50.47 -9.13
C PRO A 409 -25.73 50.15 -7.72
N ALA A 410 -24.45 49.74 -7.73
CA ALA A 410 -23.28 49.97 -6.84
C ALA A 410 -23.27 49.92 -5.27
N ASP A 411 -22.23 49.22 -4.78
CA ASP A 411 -21.35 49.36 -3.58
C ASP A 411 -21.86 49.32 -2.13
N GLY A 412 -21.27 48.42 -1.34
CA GLY A 412 -21.26 48.44 0.14
C GLY A 412 -20.53 47.24 0.77
N ALA A 413 -19.49 47.52 1.57
CA ALA A 413 -18.57 46.56 2.21
C ALA A 413 -19.08 45.94 3.53
N GLY A 414 -18.45 44.83 3.92
CA GLY A 414 -18.58 44.11 5.20
C GLY A 414 -19.05 42.67 4.94
N GLY A 415 -18.44 41.58 5.40
CA GLY A 415 -17.48 41.35 6.46
C GLY A 415 -17.80 39.95 7.01
N ASP A 416 -16.77 39.13 7.18
CA ASP A 416 -16.68 37.96 8.06
C ASP A 416 -17.14 36.56 7.59
N ALA A 417 -16.32 35.60 8.05
CA ALA A 417 -16.43 34.14 8.14
C ALA A 417 -16.19 33.24 6.89
N PRO A 418 -15.24 32.27 6.98
CA PRO A 418 -15.00 31.25 5.97
C PRO A 418 -16.01 30.11 6.06
N VAL A 419 -16.32 29.55 4.90
CA VAL A 419 -17.15 28.35 4.70
C VAL A 419 -16.36 27.14 5.18
N ALA A 420 -16.89 26.42 6.17
CA ALA A 420 -16.41 25.11 6.59
C ALA A 420 -16.96 24.04 5.63
N ASP A 421 -16.05 23.28 5.04
CA ASP A 421 -16.31 22.06 4.27
C ASP A 421 -16.47 20.88 5.26
N PRO A 422 -17.49 20.03 5.16
CA PRO A 422 -17.69 18.95 6.11
C PRO A 422 -16.87 17.71 5.72
N GLY A 423 -15.81 17.48 6.50
CA GLY A 423 -15.37 16.18 7.04
C GLY A 423 -15.24 14.98 6.09
N GLU A 424 -14.02 14.72 5.62
CA GLU A 424 -13.57 13.38 5.24
C GLU A 424 -13.09 12.62 6.49
N GLY A 425 -13.43 11.33 6.53
CA GLY A 425 -13.31 10.45 7.69
C GLY A 425 -11.89 9.97 7.98
N ASP A 426 -11.74 9.53 9.23
CA ASP A 426 -10.63 8.77 9.78
C ASP A 426 -10.31 7.55 8.90
N ASP A 427 -9.15 7.56 8.24
CA ASP A 427 -8.47 6.34 7.81
C ASP A 427 -7.27 6.13 8.73
N ALA A 428 -7.47 5.23 9.69
CA ALA A 428 -6.46 4.76 10.61
C ALA A 428 -5.37 3.97 9.85
N ASP A 429 -4.12 4.24 10.20
CA ASP A 429 -2.93 3.52 9.77
C ASP A 429 -3.12 1.99 9.89
N GLY A 430 -3.30 1.33 8.75
CA GLY A 430 -3.48 -0.12 8.65
C GLY A 430 -2.68 -0.70 7.48
N VAL A 431 -1.35 -0.73 7.60
CA VAL A 431 -0.52 -1.65 6.81
C VAL A 431 -0.58 -3.01 7.52
N PRO A 432 -0.91 -4.12 6.83
CA PRO A 432 -1.05 -5.42 7.49
C PRO A 432 0.31 -5.89 8.01
N ALA A 433 0.34 -6.23 9.30
CA ALA A 433 1.48 -6.81 9.97
C ALA A 433 1.69 -8.27 9.57
N ASP A 434 2.96 -8.65 9.47
CA ASP A 434 3.48 -10.01 9.35
C ASP A 434 2.75 -11.03 10.22
N GLY A 435 2.40 -12.15 9.59
CA GLY A 435 1.81 -13.31 10.25
C GLY A 435 2.84 -14.08 11.07
N THR A 436 2.99 -13.74 12.35
CA THR A 436 3.61 -14.63 13.34
C THR A 436 2.56 -15.55 13.93
N ALA A 437 2.55 -16.81 13.53
CA ALA A 437 1.87 -17.89 14.26
C ALA A 437 2.86 -18.49 15.27
N ASP A 438 2.73 -18.14 16.54
CA ASP A 438 3.28 -18.95 17.64
C ASP A 438 2.14 -19.61 18.39
N GLY A 439 2.28 -20.93 18.53
CA GLY A 439 1.34 -21.77 19.22
C GLY A 439 1.71 -21.89 20.69
N SER A 440 0.71 -21.84 21.56
CA SER A 440 0.66 -22.72 22.72
C SER A 440 -0.67 -22.52 23.42
N ASP A 441 -1.42 -23.61 23.59
CA ASP A 441 -2.20 -23.76 24.80
C ASP A 441 -2.03 -25.16 25.36
N VAL A 442 -1.91 -25.19 26.68
CA VAL A 442 -1.47 -26.30 27.53
C VAL A 442 -2.69 -26.83 28.28
N GLY A 443 -2.78 -28.14 28.42
CA GLY A 443 -3.63 -28.81 29.42
C GLY A 443 -3.43 -30.31 29.32
N ALA A 444 -2.40 -30.88 29.95
CA ALA A 444 -2.44 -31.41 31.32
C ALA A 444 -3.53 -32.46 31.54
N ASP A 445 -3.16 -33.74 31.62
CA ASP A 445 -3.49 -34.56 32.78
C ASP A 445 -2.70 -35.87 32.86
N ALA A 446 -2.51 -36.30 34.11
CA ALA A 446 -1.67 -37.38 34.61
C ALA A 446 -2.10 -38.80 34.20
N ASP A 447 -1.17 -39.78 34.21
CA ASP A 447 -1.05 -40.74 35.33
C ASP A 447 -0.13 -41.95 35.03
N ALA A 448 0.52 -42.39 36.10
CA ALA A 448 0.86 -43.78 36.48
C ALA A 448 1.84 -44.67 35.65
N ALA A 449 3.03 -44.83 36.24
CA ALA A 449 3.59 -46.08 36.80
C ALA A 449 3.88 -47.34 35.93
N GLY A 450 5.09 -47.88 36.12
CA GLY A 450 5.43 -49.32 35.92
C GLY A 450 6.79 -49.52 35.24
N THR A 451 7.93 -49.61 35.95
CA THR A 451 8.57 -50.82 36.51
C THR A 451 9.01 -51.91 35.52
N ASP A 452 10.28 -52.30 35.71
CA ASP A 452 10.91 -53.62 35.54
C ASP A 452 11.60 -54.04 34.22
N ALA A 453 12.95 -54.01 34.33
CA ALA A 453 13.86 -55.17 34.33
C ALA A 453 13.97 -56.10 33.09
N ALA A 454 15.14 -56.01 32.45
CA ALA A 454 16.15 -57.06 32.18
C ALA A 454 15.75 -58.50 31.82
N ASP A 455 16.24 -58.98 30.67
CA ASP A 455 17.04 -60.22 30.47
C ASP A 455 17.60 -60.20 29.02
N ARG A 456 18.93 -60.28 28.78
CA ARG A 456 19.76 -61.50 28.51
C ARG A 456 19.37 -62.23 27.21
N THR A 457 20.24 -62.72 26.33
CA THR A 457 21.64 -63.20 26.38
C THR A 457 22.09 -63.55 24.95
N ASP A 458 23.41 -63.50 24.69
CA ASP A 458 24.29 -64.40 23.90
C ASP A 458 23.84 -64.93 22.51
N ASP A 459 24.66 -65.09 21.46
CA ASP A 459 25.98 -65.70 21.40
C ASP A 459 26.58 -65.56 19.98
N ASP A 460 27.91 -65.69 19.89
CA ASP A 460 28.85 -66.04 18.79
C ASP A 460 28.30 -66.25 17.34
N THR A 461 28.98 -65.83 16.25
CA THR A 461 30.18 -66.52 15.73
C THR A 461 30.87 -65.79 14.57
N GLN A 462 32.13 -66.18 14.37
CA GLN A 462 33.18 -65.67 13.50
C GLN A 462 32.98 -65.73 11.96
N ALA A 463 33.59 -64.74 11.31
CA ALA A 463 34.47 -64.76 10.13
C ALA A 463 34.27 -65.81 9.00
N THR A 464 34.29 -65.33 7.75
CA THR A 464 35.34 -65.72 6.76
C THR A 464 35.39 -64.73 5.59
N MET A 465 36.63 -64.30 5.27
CA MET A 465 37.02 -63.69 4.00
C MET A 465 37.24 -64.79 2.95
N GLY A 466 36.92 -64.47 1.69
CA GLY A 466 37.25 -65.31 0.55
C GLY A 466 37.05 -64.57 -0.77
N GLU A 467 38.10 -63.86 -1.20
CA GLU A 467 38.28 -63.35 -2.56
C GLU A 467 38.19 -64.47 -3.60
N TYR A 468 37.60 -64.21 -4.76
CA TYR A 468 38.08 -64.73 -6.05
C TYR A 468 37.48 -63.95 -7.24
N ARG A 469 38.38 -63.27 -7.96
CA ARG A 469 38.32 -62.70 -9.32
C ARG A 469 37.63 -61.37 -9.59
#